data_AF-A0A4R3JVS1-F1
#
_entry.id   AF-A0A4R3JVS1-F1
#
_cell.length_a   1.000
_cell.length_b   1.000
_cell.length_c   1.000
_cell.angle_alpha   90.00
_cell.angle_beta   90.00
_cell.angle_gamma   90.00
#
_symmetry.space_group_name_H-M   'P 1'
#
loop_
_entity.id
_entity.type
_entity.pdbx_description
1 polymer ?
#
loop_
_entity_poly.entity_id
_entity_poly.type
_entity_poly.pdbx_seq_one_letter_code
_entity_poly.pdbx_strand_id
1 'polypeptide(L)'
;MIRHLARQLFVIFALSLGFASLPALADNAKAQLETPKVMLRISADGKAIVDESGKEVARFNKDVKVNPMMNVSDRLPGCMRCQPECVVYEGERCVKWIRSCTWDFDCK
;
A
#
# COMPACT_ATOMS: atom_id res chain seq x y z
N MET A 1 48.61 73.13 0.44
CA MET A 1 48.71 71.66 0.51
C MET A 1 47.73 71.09 -0.51
N ILE A 2 48.12 70.94 -1.78
CA ILE A 2 48.87 69.80 -2.35
C ILE A 2 48.08 68.49 -2.22
N ARG A 3 47.40 68.15 -3.33
CA ARG A 3 47.33 66.85 -4.03
C ARG A 3 47.36 65.60 -3.16
N HIS A 4 46.41 64.68 -3.34
CA HIS A 4 46.71 63.31 -3.82
C HIS A 4 45.42 62.48 -4.08
N LEU A 5 45.31 62.02 -5.33
CA LEU A 5 44.88 60.69 -5.81
C LEU A 5 43.66 60.01 -5.15
N ALA A 6 42.55 59.71 -5.81
CA ALA A 6 42.39 58.95 -7.06
C ALA A 6 43.28 57.69 -7.16
N ARG A 7 42.88 56.55 -6.56
CA ARG A 7 43.37 55.23 -6.96
C ARG A 7 42.60 54.04 -6.34
N GLN A 8 41.84 53.34 -7.20
CA GLN A 8 41.79 51.86 -7.28
C GLN A 8 41.13 51.07 -6.11
N LEU A 9 40.53 49.89 -6.27
CA LEU A 9 40.32 48.98 -7.40
C LEU A 9 39.12 48.08 -7.05
N PHE A 10 38.41 47.64 -8.08
CA PHE A 10 37.59 46.43 -8.12
C PHE A 10 38.19 45.25 -7.33
N VAL A 11 37.40 44.58 -6.48
CA VAL A 11 37.48 43.12 -6.32
C VAL A 11 36.06 42.56 -6.26
N ILE A 12 35.64 42.03 -7.40
CA ILE A 12 34.52 41.12 -7.59
C ILE A 12 34.85 39.85 -6.79
N PHE A 13 34.01 39.48 -5.83
CA PHE A 13 33.96 38.10 -5.34
C PHE A 13 32.57 37.55 -5.62
N ALA A 14 32.48 36.89 -6.77
CA ALA A 14 31.35 36.06 -7.15
C ALA A 14 31.23 34.93 -6.12
N LEU A 15 30.20 35.01 -5.25
CA LEU A 15 29.71 33.83 -4.54
C LEU A 15 29.01 32.92 -5.56
N SER A 16 29.80 32.16 -6.31
CA SER A 16 29.37 30.94 -6.96
C SER A 16 29.22 29.87 -5.87
N LEU A 17 28.14 29.94 -5.10
CA LEU A 17 27.65 28.80 -4.32
C LEU A 17 27.13 27.78 -5.33
N GLY A 18 27.98 26.80 -5.61
CA GLY A 18 27.65 25.63 -6.39
C GLY A 18 26.44 24.94 -5.78
N PHE A 19 25.30 25.03 -6.46
CA PHE A 19 24.23 24.06 -6.31
C PHE A 19 24.77 22.72 -6.80
N ALA A 20 25.23 21.90 -5.86
CA ALA A 20 25.43 20.50 -6.09
C ALA A 20 24.07 19.89 -6.48
N SER A 21 23.89 19.61 -7.77
CA SER A 21 22.82 18.74 -8.23
C SER A 21 23.07 17.35 -7.69
N LEU A 22 22.43 17.03 -6.57
CA LEU A 22 22.26 15.65 -6.11
C LEU A 22 21.50 14.88 -7.19
N PRO A 23 22.01 13.73 -7.68
CA PRO A 23 21.18 12.83 -8.43
C PRO A 23 20.07 12.35 -7.49
N ALA A 24 18.82 12.63 -7.86
CA ALA A 24 17.68 11.96 -7.26
C ALA A 24 17.83 10.47 -7.54
N LEU A 25 18.38 9.74 -6.56
CA LEU A 25 18.33 8.30 -6.52
C LEU A 25 16.87 7.94 -6.29
N ALA A 26 16.12 7.85 -7.38
CA ALA A 26 14.79 7.27 -7.40
C ALA A 26 14.95 5.77 -7.19
N ASP A 27 15.25 5.38 -5.95
CA ASP A 27 15.09 4.02 -5.48
C ASP A 27 13.60 3.69 -5.52
N ASN A 28 13.14 3.24 -6.69
CA ASN A 28 11.92 2.48 -6.85
C ASN A 28 12.11 1.10 -6.19
N ALA A 29 12.40 1.09 -4.90
CA ALA A 29 12.21 -0.07 -4.06
C ALA A 29 10.70 -0.23 -3.92
N LYS A 30 10.08 -0.93 -4.88
CA LYS A 30 8.79 -1.59 -4.66
C LYS A 30 9.04 -2.59 -3.54
N ALA A 31 8.92 -2.14 -2.30
CA ALA A 31 8.72 -3.01 -1.16
C ALA A 31 7.50 -3.84 -1.53
N GLN A 32 7.74 -5.10 -1.91
CA GLN A 32 6.69 -6.10 -1.99
C GLN A 32 6.21 -6.24 -0.55
N LEU A 33 5.18 -5.46 -0.21
CA LEU A 33 4.42 -5.60 0.99
C LEU A 33 3.85 -7.02 0.92
N GLU A 34 4.53 -7.99 1.55
CA GLU A 34 4.04 -9.35 1.70
C GLU A 34 2.63 -9.22 2.26
N THR A 35 1.66 -9.45 1.40
CA THR A 35 0.28 -9.28 1.80
C THR A 35 0.01 -10.46 2.71
N PRO A 36 -0.40 -10.24 3.98
CA PRO A 36 -0.67 -11.35 4.88
C PRO A 36 -1.62 -12.29 4.15
N LYS A 37 -1.24 -13.56 4.07
CA LYS A 37 -2.02 -14.59 3.40
C LYS A 37 -3.28 -14.81 4.25
N VAL A 38 -4.31 -14.01 3.97
CA VAL A 38 -5.61 -14.13 4.64
C VAL A 38 -6.12 -15.54 4.40
N MET A 39 -6.58 -16.19 5.47
CA MET A 39 -7.08 -17.55 5.41
C MET A 39 -8.49 -17.59 5.95
N LEU A 40 -9.41 -18.04 5.11
CA LEU A 40 -10.78 -18.27 5.53
C LEU A 40 -11.01 -19.72 5.91
N ARG A 41 -11.83 -19.94 6.94
CA ARG A 41 -12.25 -21.26 7.42
C ARG A 41 -13.74 -21.23 7.79
N ILE A 42 -14.36 -22.40 7.88
CA ILE A 42 -15.68 -22.53 8.49
C ILE A 42 -15.51 -22.55 10.02
N SER A 43 -16.41 -21.88 10.75
CA SER A 43 -16.42 -21.92 12.21
C SER A 43 -16.68 -23.34 12.73
N ALA A 44 -16.21 -23.67 13.94
CA ALA A 44 -16.38 -24.99 14.53
C ALA A 44 -17.85 -25.45 14.62
N ASP A 45 -18.79 -24.50 14.77
CA ASP A 45 -20.22 -24.77 14.82
C ASP A 45 -20.88 -24.82 13.43
N GLY A 46 -20.15 -24.52 12.35
CA GLY A 46 -20.60 -24.53 10.96
C GLY A 46 -21.49 -23.34 10.56
N LYS A 47 -21.61 -22.31 11.40
CA LYS A 47 -22.55 -21.19 11.21
C LYS A 47 -21.92 -19.92 10.65
N ALA A 48 -20.60 -19.88 10.49
CA ALA A 48 -19.90 -18.71 10.01
C ALA A 48 -18.65 -19.06 9.20
N ILE A 49 -18.17 -18.06 8.46
CA ILE A 49 -16.82 -18.01 7.90
C ILE A 49 -15.98 -17.14 8.85
N VAL A 50 -14.81 -17.63 9.21
CA VAL A 50 -13.86 -16.97 10.12
C VAL A 50 -12.50 -16.77 9.47
N ASP A 51 -11.76 -15.76 9.93
CA ASP A 51 -10.37 -15.54 9.54
C ASP A 51 -9.37 -16.41 10.34
N GLU A 52 -8.07 -16.21 10.12
CA GLU A 52 -7.00 -16.93 10.80
C GLU A 52 -6.98 -16.76 12.33
N SER A 53 -7.54 -15.66 12.85
CA SER A 53 -7.66 -15.37 14.28
C SER A 53 -8.95 -15.94 14.90
N GLY A 54 -9.84 -16.50 14.06
CA GLY A 54 -11.15 -16.99 14.48
C GLY A 54 -12.22 -15.91 14.54
N LYS A 55 -11.94 -14.70 14.03
CA LYS A 55 -12.93 -13.62 13.97
C LYS A 55 -13.91 -13.90 12.83
N GLU A 56 -15.20 -13.72 13.10
CA GLU A 56 -16.24 -13.86 12.07
C GLU A 56 -16.12 -12.77 11.00
N VAL A 57 -16.10 -13.22 9.75
CA VAL A 57 -16.13 -12.34 8.56
C VAL A 57 -17.45 -12.44 7.80
N ALA A 58 -18.18 -13.55 7.95
CA ALA A 58 -19.53 -13.73 7.43
C ALA A 58 -20.29 -14.76 8.26
N ARG A 59 -21.61 -14.61 8.36
CA ARG A 59 -22.50 -15.54 9.06
C ARG A 59 -23.54 -16.10 8.09
N PHE A 60 -23.79 -17.40 8.14
CA PHE A 60 -24.88 -18.01 7.38
C PHE A 60 -26.24 -17.62 7.98
N ASN A 61 -27.29 -17.62 7.16
CA ASN A 61 -28.65 -17.40 7.67
C ASN A 61 -28.97 -18.40 8.79
N LYS A 62 -29.83 -18.01 9.73
CA LYS A 62 -30.04 -18.67 11.03
C LYS A 62 -30.28 -20.19 10.94
N ASP A 63 -30.89 -20.65 9.84
CA ASP A 63 -31.28 -22.04 9.62
C ASP A 63 -30.33 -22.80 8.66
N VAL A 64 -29.25 -22.15 8.23
CA VAL A 64 -28.23 -22.71 7.34
C VAL A 64 -26.97 -22.99 8.16
N LYS A 65 -26.55 -24.25 8.18
CA LYS A 65 -25.28 -24.69 8.71
C LYS A 65 -24.54 -25.48 7.65
N VAL A 66 -23.25 -25.18 7.47
CA VAL A 66 -22.38 -26.01 6.65
C VAL A 66 -21.80 -27.12 7.53
N ASN A 67 -22.05 -28.36 7.15
CA ASN A 67 -21.33 -29.52 7.67
C ASN A 67 -20.23 -29.87 6.65
N PRO A 68 -19.00 -29.40 6.84
CA PRO A 68 -17.92 -29.78 5.94
C PRO A 68 -17.69 -31.29 6.03
N MET A 69 -17.51 -31.95 4.86
CA MET A 69 -17.13 -33.37 4.80
C MET A 69 -15.66 -33.58 5.21
N MET A 70 -14.87 -32.51 5.28
CA MET A 70 -13.48 -32.50 5.74
C MET A 70 -13.39 -31.81 7.11
N ASN A 71 -12.26 -31.97 7.81
CA ASN A 71 -12.09 -31.39 9.14
C ASN A 71 -12.25 -29.86 9.07
N VAL A 72 -12.98 -29.29 10.04
CA VAL A 72 -13.32 -27.85 10.11
C VAL A 72 -12.08 -26.94 10.22
N SER A 73 -10.90 -27.52 10.46
CA SER A 73 -9.60 -26.84 10.43
C SER A 73 -9.11 -26.49 9.02
N ASP A 74 -9.70 -27.10 8.00
CA ASP A 74 -9.19 -27.03 6.64
C ASP A 74 -9.55 -25.68 6.02
N ARG A 75 -8.54 -25.02 5.44
CA ARG A 75 -8.68 -23.74 4.75
C ARG A 75 -9.76 -23.87 3.68
N LEU A 76 -10.64 -22.87 3.59
CA LEU A 76 -11.51 -22.75 2.42
C LEU A 76 -10.63 -22.61 1.17
N PRO A 77 -10.98 -23.30 0.07
CA PRO A 77 -10.27 -23.15 -1.19
C PRO A 77 -10.39 -21.71 -1.70
N GLY A 78 -9.42 -21.31 -2.51
CA GLY A 78 -9.37 -19.99 -3.11
C GLY A 78 -8.23 -19.12 -2.60
N CYS A 79 -8.23 -17.86 -3.04
CA CYS A 79 -7.24 -16.88 -2.67
C CYS A 79 -7.83 -15.47 -2.65
N MET A 80 -7.15 -14.59 -1.92
CA MET A 80 -7.51 -13.18 -1.86
C MET A 80 -6.98 -12.46 -3.11
N ARG A 81 -7.88 -11.98 -3.97
CA ARG A 81 -7.55 -11.11 -5.10
C ARG A 81 -7.75 -9.67 -4.71
N CYS A 82 -6.69 -8.88 -4.81
CA CYS A 82 -6.75 -7.46 -4.50
C CYS A 82 -6.46 -6.61 -5.72
N GLN A 83 -7.26 -5.57 -5.92
CA GLN A 83 -7.09 -4.60 -6.98
C GLN A 83 -7.03 -3.18 -6.39
N PRO A 84 -6.20 -2.30 -6.98
CA PRO A 84 -6.20 -0.90 -6.61
C PRO A 84 -7.50 -0.27 -7.12
N GLU A 85 -8.26 0.35 -6.20
CA GLU A 85 -9.47 1.10 -6.53
C GLU A 85 -9.25 2.56 -6.17
N CYS A 86 -9.60 3.46 -7.10
CA CYS A 86 -9.53 4.88 -6.85
C CYS A 86 -10.77 5.32 -6.06
N VAL A 87 -10.56 6.02 -4.94
CA VAL A 87 -11.65 6.53 -4.10
C VAL A 87 -11.76 8.04 -4.09
N VAL A 88 -10.73 8.75 -4.56
CA VAL A 88 -10.75 10.21 -4.67
C VAL A 88 -10.08 10.63 -5.97
N TYR A 89 -10.79 11.44 -6.75
CA TYR A 89 -10.35 12.02 -8.01
C TYR A 89 -10.20 13.54 -7.89
N GLU A 90 -9.17 14.08 -8.54
CA GLU A 90 -9.01 15.52 -8.83
C GLU A 90 -9.03 15.69 -10.35
N GLY A 91 -10.16 16.12 -10.89
CA GLY A 91 -10.41 16.04 -12.34
C GLY A 91 -10.40 14.58 -12.81
N GLU A 92 -9.57 14.26 -13.80
CA GLU A 92 -9.41 12.90 -14.34
C GLU A 92 -8.29 12.10 -13.64
N ARG A 93 -7.55 12.73 -12.70
CA ARG A 93 -6.44 12.09 -12.00
C ARG A 93 -6.91 11.46 -10.70
N CYS A 94 -6.61 10.18 -10.51
CA CYS A 94 -6.78 9.57 -9.19
C CYS A 94 -5.72 10.06 -8.20
N VAL A 95 -6.14 10.54 -7.03
CA VAL A 95 -5.24 11.09 -6.00
C VAL A 95 -5.21 10.26 -4.72
N LYS A 96 -6.18 9.38 -4.54
CA LYS A 96 -6.19 8.42 -3.43
C LYS A 96 -6.65 7.05 -3.91
N TRP A 97 -5.76 6.08 -3.73
CA TRP A 97 -6.01 4.68 -4.00
C TRP A 97 -6.26 3.94 -2.68
N ILE A 98 -7.21 3.01 -2.70
CA ILE A 98 -7.33 1.97 -1.69
C ILE A 98 -7.06 0.62 -2.34
N ARG A 99 -6.81 -0.37 -1.49
CA ARG A 99 -6.71 -1.77 -1.90
C ARG A 99 -8.03 -2.45 -1.57
N SER A 100 -8.81 -2.77 -2.60
CA SER A 100 -10.01 -3.57 -2.48
C SER A 100 -9.63 -5.03 -2.65
N CYS A 101 -10.04 -5.90 -1.73
CA CYS A 101 -9.70 -7.32 -1.75
C CYS A 101 -10.97 -8.16 -1.71
N THR A 102 -11.04 -9.17 -2.58
CA THR A 102 -12.16 -10.10 -2.68
C THR A 102 -11.64 -11.53 -2.59
N TRP A 103 -12.37 -12.41 -1.90
CA TRP A 103 -12.05 -13.84 -1.90
C TRP A 103 -12.57 -14.48 -3.18
N ASP A 104 -11.68 -15.10 -3.94
CA ASP A 104 -12.02 -15.84 -5.15
C ASP A 104 -11.85 -17.34 -4.89
N PHE A 105 -12.97 -18.05 -4.81
CA PHE A 105 -13.00 -19.50 -4.56
C PHE A 105 -12.49 -20.32 -5.75
N ASP A 106 -12.49 -19.75 -6.97
CA ASP A 106 -12.14 -20.43 -8.21
C ASP A 106 -10.73 -20.08 -8.70
N CYS A 107 -9.95 -19.37 -7.89
CA CYS A 107 -8.61 -19.02 -8.29
C CYS A 107 -7.73 -20.28 -8.39
N LYS A 108 -7.11 -20.46 -9.57
CA LYS A 108 -6.21 -21.55 -9.90
C LYS A 108 -4.76 -21.07 -9.88
#